data_AF-A0A839F3U7-F1
#
_entry.id   AF-A0A839F3U7-F1
#
_cell.length_a   1.000
_cell.length_b   1.000
_cell.length_c   1.000
_cell.angle_alpha   90.00
_cell.angle_beta   90.00
_cell.angle_gamma   90.00
#
_symmetry.space_group_name_H-M   'P 1'
#
loop_
_entity.id
_entity.type
_entity.pdbx_description
1 polymer ?
#
loop_
_entity_poly.entity_id
_entity_poly.type
_entity_poly.pdbx_seq_one_letter_code
_entity_poly.pdbx_strand_id
1 'polypeptide(L)'
;MSLSTPRGPVSTFLISILGDPVAGLLWIGRGRLAVLAAIILYGAVIAVCYVGIPPFSLKGLPSPIFLNIIVKVALAVGICILAIKSIPKWYSRGYSLMPVYIVCSLLVAFVVRSFILQPFDIPSSNMAPTLVVGDHFLASKSAYGYSRYSVPLELLPIERSVLSKTPERGDIVVFRTNDVDYIARVIGLPGETVQMVDGVLHINGKPVKLEKMGTYPYGEGGTKRPVPLERETLPNGISYAILNMMDGGLGDNTKVYDIPAGHYFMMGDNRDNSADSRFGLGPVPFENIFAKAVRIFWNSEGISYSERQSLVPVKE
;
A
#
# COMPACT_ATOMS: atom_id res chain seq x y z
N MET A 1 13.55 18.75 -47.12
CA MET A 1 12.86 19.19 -45.90
C MET A 1 11.44 18.63 -45.97
N SER A 2 11.16 17.51 -45.30
CA SER A 2 9.82 16.89 -45.34
C SER A 2 8.86 17.81 -44.58
N LEU A 3 7.90 18.40 -45.29
CA LEU A 3 6.80 19.16 -44.69
C LEU A 3 5.95 18.17 -43.90
N SER A 4 6.17 18.12 -42.59
CA SER A 4 5.38 17.32 -41.67
C SER A 4 3.94 17.82 -41.66
N THR A 5 3.01 17.03 -42.21
CA THR A 5 1.59 17.33 -42.21
C THR A 5 0.95 16.98 -40.85
N PRO A 6 -0.15 17.64 -40.48
CA PRO A 6 -0.95 17.26 -39.31
C PRO A 6 -1.40 15.79 -39.37
N ARG A 7 -1.55 15.17 -38.19
CA ARG A 7 -1.97 13.76 -38.07
C ARG A 7 -3.46 13.61 -38.41
N GLY A 8 -3.80 12.49 -39.06
CA GLY A 8 -5.20 12.17 -39.36
C GLY A 8 -6.03 11.94 -38.09
N PRO A 9 -7.31 12.37 -38.08
CA PRO A 9 -8.17 12.31 -36.90
C PRO A 9 -8.42 10.86 -36.43
N VAL A 10 -8.58 9.91 -37.35
CA VAL A 10 -8.80 8.49 -37.01
C VAL A 10 -7.61 7.90 -36.24
N SER A 11 -6.39 8.11 -36.74
CA SER A 11 -5.17 7.62 -36.07
C SER A 11 -4.99 8.25 -34.68
N THR A 12 -5.31 9.54 -34.55
CA THR A 12 -5.20 10.29 -33.30
C THR A 12 -6.21 9.78 -32.28
N PHE A 13 -7.45 9.53 -32.71
CA PHE A 13 -8.51 9.00 -31.85
C PHE A 13 -8.16 7.60 -31.32
N LEU A 14 -7.74 6.70 -32.21
CA LEU A 14 -7.38 5.31 -31.84
C LEU A 14 -6.22 5.28 -30.84
N ILE A 15 -5.16 6.06 -31.08
CA ILE A 15 -4.02 6.14 -30.17
C ILE A 15 -4.43 6.73 -28.82
N SER A 16 -5.32 7.74 -28.80
CA SER A 16 -5.77 8.37 -27.56
C SER A 16 -6.68 7.45 -26.72
N ILE A 17 -7.47 6.59 -27.35
CA ILE A 17 -8.32 5.62 -26.63
C ILE A 17 -7.51 4.44 -26.10
N LEU A 18 -6.62 3.88 -26.94
CA LEU A 18 -5.86 2.68 -26.58
C LEU A 18 -4.68 2.99 -25.65
N GLY A 19 -3.96 4.07 -25.92
CA GLY A 19 -2.75 4.48 -25.20
C GLY A 19 -2.97 5.58 -24.17
N ASP A 20 -4.22 5.94 -23.87
CA ASP A 20 -4.60 7.05 -23.00
C ASP A 20 -4.32 8.47 -23.58
N PRO A 21 -4.83 9.55 -22.94
CA PRO A 21 -4.65 10.93 -23.40
C PRO A 21 -3.18 11.35 -23.54
N VAL A 22 -2.27 10.77 -22.76
CA VAL A 22 -0.82 11.03 -22.81
C VAL A 22 -0.26 10.54 -24.14
N ALA A 23 -0.57 9.31 -24.57
CA ALA A 23 -0.13 8.80 -25.86
C ALA A 23 -0.68 9.62 -27.02
N GLY A 24 -1.95 10.03 -26.95
CA GLY A 24 -2.57 10.92 -27.94
C GLY A 24 -1.86 12.27 -28.08
N LEU A 25 -1.55 12.92 -26.95
CA LEU A 25 -0.83 14.20 -26.94
C LEU A 25 0.62 14.07 -27.43
N LEU A 26 1.30 12.97 -27.11
CA LEU A 26 2.62 12.68 -27.66
C LEU A 26 2.54 12.43 -29.18
N TRP A 27 1.54 11.69 -29.65
CA TRP A 27 1.32 11.39 -31.06
C TRP A 27 1.16 12.64 -31.92
N ILE A 28 0.49 13.67 -31.42
CA ILE A 28 0.31 14.94 -32.15
C ILE A 28 1.47 15.94 -31.94
N GLY A 29 2.54 15.56 -31.23
CA GLY A 29 3.71 16.42 -31.01
C GLY A 29 3.54 17.46 -29.87
N ARG A 30 2.55 17.28 -28.99
CA ARG A 30 2.26 18.17 -27.84
C ARG A 30 2.85 17.65 -26.52
N GLY A 31 4.16 17.45 -26.50
CA GLY A 31 4.85 16.80 -25.37
C GLY A 31 4.67 17.49 -24.02
N ARG A 32 4.63 18.83 -23.97
CA ARG A 32 4.40 19.58 -22.72
C ARG A 32 3.01 19.29 -22.13
N LEU A 33 1.99 19.23 -22.98
CA LEU A 33 0.64 18.88 -22.55
C LEU A 33 0.55 17.41 -22.14
N ALA A 34 1.27 16.53 -22.83
CA ALA A 34 1.33 15.11 -22.47
C ALA A 34 1.93 14.91 -21.07
N VAL A 35 3.02 15.60 -20.74
CA VAL A 35 3.63 15.55 -19.40
C VAL A 35 2.67 16.08 -18.34
N LEU A 36 2.01 17.22 -18.61
CA LEU A 36 1.01 17.77 -17.69
C LEU A 36 -0.16 16.78 -17.47
N ALA A 37 -0.68 16.20 -18.54
CA ALA A 37 -1.75 15.21 -18.48
C ALA A 37 -1.31 13.96 -17.70
N ALA A 38 -0.08 13.48 -17.89
CA ALA A 38 0.48 12.35 -17.15
C ALA A 38 0.58 12.65 -15.64
N ILE A 39 1.09 13.83 -15.27
CA ILE A 39 1.19 14.26 -13.87
C ILE A 39 -0.20 14.29 -13.22
N ILE A 40 -1.19 14.88 -13.89
CA ILE A 40 -2.56 14.99 -13.37
C ILE A 40 -3.20 13.60 -13.26
N LEU A 41 -3.15 12.80 -14.32
CA LEU A 41 -3.82 11.51 -14.37
C LEU A 41 -3.20 10.51 -13.38
N TYR A 42 -1.88 10.32 -13.43
CA TYR A 42 -1.20 9.39 -12.54
C TYR A 42 -1.14 9.91 -11.11
N GLY A 43 -1.03 11.23 -10.91
CA GLY A 43 -1.15 11.86 -9.59
C GLY A 43 -2.52 11.63 -8.96
N ALA A 44 -3.61 11.73 -9.74
CA ALA A 44 -4.94 11.42 -9.26
C ALA A 44 -5.10 9.94 -8.89
N VAL A 45 -4.56 9.01 -9.69
CA VAL A 45 -4.55 7.57 -9.38
C VAL A 45 -3.81 7.31 -8.06
N ILE A 46 -2.61 7.87 -7.90
CA ILE A 46 -1.81 7.75 -6.67
C ILE A 46 -2.57 8.33 -5.47
N ALA A 47 -3.21 9.48 -5.62
CA ALA A 47 -4.01 10.10 -4.57
C ALA A 47 -5.20 9.21 -4.18
N VAL A 48 -5.91 8.61 -5.13
CA VAL A 48 -7.00 7.65 -4.86
C VAL A 48 -6.46 6.39 -4.18
N CYS A 49 -5.30 5.89 -4.58
CA CYS A 49 -4.65 4.77 -3.90
C CYS A 49 -4.30 5.08 -2.44
N TYR A 50 -3.94 6.33 -2.13
CA TYR A 50 -3.59 6.76 -0.78
C TYR A 50 -4.82 7.09 0.08
N VAL A 51 -5.66 8.01 -0.40
CA VAL A 51 -6.83 8.58 0.30
C VAL A 51 -8.07 7.69 0.18
N GLY A 52 -8.13 6.84 -0.84
CA GLY A 52 -9.28 6.02 -1.16
C GLY A 52 -10.19 6.66 -2.17
N ILE A 53 -11.15 5.87 -2.64
CA ILE A 53 -12.30 6.43 -3.33
C ILE A 53 -13.19 6.98 -2.21
N PRO A 54 -13.43 8.30 -2.12
CA PRO A 54 -14.43 8.84 -1.22
C PRO A 54 -15.76 8.11 -1.42
N PRO A 55 -16.55 7.86 -0.36
CA PRO A 55 -17.78 7.09 -0.43
C PRO A 55 -18.88 7.90 -1.13
N PHE A 56 -18.69 8.19 -2.42
CA PHE A 56 -19.76 8.67 -3.25
C PHE A 56 -20.66 7.47 -3.53
N SER A 57 -21.86 7.52 -2.99
CA SER A 57 -22.94 6.64 -3.41
C SER A 57 -23.20 6.93 -4.89
N LEU A 58 -22.64 6.10 -5.78
CA LEU A 58 -22.90 6.14 -7.22
C LEU A 58 -24.31 5.65 -7.56
N LYS A 59 -25.26 5.70 -6.61
CA LYS A 59 -26.67 5.37 -6.88
C LYS A 59 -27.18 6.35 -7.93
N GLY A 60 -27.42 5.84 -9.14
CA GLY A 60 -27.93 6.59 -10.30
C GLY A 60 -26.85 7.07 -11.28
N LEU A 61 -25.56 6.92 -10.98
CA LEU A 61 -24.49 7.14 -11.94
C LEU A 61 -24.26 5.85 -12.76
N PRO A 62 -23.96 5.94 -14.06
CA PRO A 62 -23.55 4.78 -14.82
C PRO A 62 -22.28 4.18 -14.21
N SER A 63 -22.04 2.88 -14.46
CA SER A 63 -20.93 2.16 -13.82
C SER A 63 -19.60 2.92 -13.96
N PRO A 64 -18.67 2.83 -12.98
CA PRO A 64 -17.37 3.52 -13.06
C PRO A 64 -16.62 3.27 -14.37
N ILE A 65 -16.80 2.07 -14.92
CA ILE A 65 -16.27 1.66 -16.23
C ILE A 65 -16.86 2.52 -17.35
N PHE A 66 -18.18 2.70 -17.36
CA PHE A 66 -18.87 3.51 -18.36
C PHE A 66 -18.49 4.99 -18.28
N LEU A 67 -18.38 5.54 -17.06
CA LEU A 67 -17.91 6.91 -16.86
C LEU A 67 -16.47 7.09 -17.36
N ASN A 68 -15.59 6.12 -17.10
CA ASN A 68 -14.22 6.13 -17.60
C ASN A 68 -14.17 6.15 -19.13
N ILE A 69 -15.01 5.34 -19.79
CA ILE A 69 -15.11 5.30 -21.25
C ILE A 69 -15.56 6.65 -21.79
N ILE A 70 -16.61 7.27 -21.23
CA ILE A 70 -17.09 8.59 -21.66
C ILE A 70 -15.98 9.64 -21.55
N VAL A 71 -15.29 9.69 -20.41
CA VAL A 71 -14.19 10.65 -20.18
C VAL A 71 -13.06 10.42 -21.19
N LYS A 72 -12.68 9.16 -21.44
CA LYS A 72 -11.66 8.84 -22.46
C LYS A 72 -12.07 9.26 -23.86
N VAL A 73 -13.32 9.02 -24.25
CA VAL A 73 -13.85 9.43 -25.56
C VAL A 73 -13.84 10.97 -25.68
N ALA A 74 -14.31 11.68 -24.66
CA ALA A 74 -14.33 13.15 -24.67
C ALA A 74 -12.91 13.74 -24.78
N LEU A 75 -11.94 13.19 -24.04
CA LEU A 75 -10.54 13.59 -24.13
C LEU A 75 -9.95 13.28 -25.51
N ALA A 76 -10.23 12.10 -26.07
CA ALA A 76 -9.78 11.72 -27.40
C ALA A 76 -10.32 12.66 -28.50
N VAL A 77 -11.59 13.07 -28.41
CA VAL A 77 -12.19 14.08 -29.30
C VAL A 77 -11.47 15.42 -29.16
N GLY A 78 -11.20 15.87 -27.93
CA GLY A 78 -10.43 17.09 -27.69
C GLY A 78 -9.03 17.05 -28.30
N ILE A 79 -8.33 15.91 -28.20
CA ILE A 79 -7.01 15.71 -28.80
C ILE A 79 -7.11 15.73 -30.34
N CYS A 80 -8.15 15.15 -30.94
CA CYS A 80 -8.39 15.24 -32.38
C CYS A 80 -8.56 16.69 -32.86
N ILE A 81 -9.27 17.53 -32.09
CA ILE A 81 -9.39 18.97 -32.40
C ILE A 81 -8.02 19.66 -32.34
N LEU A 82 -7.21 19.34 -31.32
CA LEU A 82 -5.85 19.88 -31.19
C LEU A 82 -4.93 19.40 -32.32
N ALA A 83 -5.14 18.20 -32.85
CA ALA A 83 -4.34 17.61 -33.93
C ALA A 83 -4.37 18.44 -35.21
N ILE A 84 -5.51 19.08 -35.51
CA ILE A 84 -5.73 19.90 -36.72
C ILE A 84 -4.65 21.00 -36.83
N LYS A 85 -4.27 21.60 -35.69
CA LYS A 85 -3.29 22.70 -35.61
C LYS A 85 -1.90 22.25 -35.18
N SER A 86 -1.66 20.94 -35.04
CA SER A 86 -0.43 20.44 -34.45
C SER A 86 0.47 19.80 -35.48
N ILE A 87 1.73 20.21 -35.49
CA ILE A 87 2.76 19.66 -36.35
C ILE A 87 3.54 18.60 -35.55
N PRO A 88 3.62 17.35 -36.03
CA PRO A 88 4.29 16.28 -35.31
C PRO A 88 5.79 16.56 -35.18
N LYS A 89 6.32 16.37 -33.96
CA LYS A 89 7.74 16.53 -33.65
C LYS A 89 8.54 15.27 -33.96
N TRP A 90 9.87 15.35 -33.83
CA TRP A 90 10.80 14.24 -34.12
C TRP A 90 10.44 12.94 -33.40
N TYR A 91 9.98 13.01 -32.14
CA TYR A 91 9.62 11.85 -31.31
C TYR A 91 8.23 11.26 -31.63
N SER A 92 7.39 11.97 -32.38
CA SER A 92 5.98 11.61 -32.65
C SER A 92 5.82 10.56 -33.76
N ARG A 93 6.91 9.90 -34.19
CA ARG A 93 6.88 8.79 -35.16
C ARG A 93 6.59 7.48 -34.43
N GLY A 94 5.82 6.57 -35.04
CA GLY A 94 5.40 5.34 -34.35
C GLY A 94 6.55 4.53 -33.76
N TYR A 95 7.64 4.35 -34.52
CA TYR A 95 8.83 3.62 -34.07
C TYR A 95 9.64 4.32 -32.97
N SER A 96 9.58 5.65 -32.87
CA SER A 96 10.25 6.39 -31.78
C SER A 96 9.34 6.57 -30.58
N LEU A 97 8.04 6.71 -30.83
CA LEU A 97 7.04 6.98 -29.82
C LEU A 97 6.78 5.75 -28.94
N MET A 98 6.66 4.56 -29.55
CA MET A 98 6.38 3.32 -28.80
C MET A 98 7.46 3.02 -27.76
N PRO A 99 8.77 2.99 -28.09
CA PRO A 99 9.82 2.80 -27.10
C PRO A 99 9.84 3.89 -26.04
N VAL A 100 9.70 5.17 -26.44
CA VAL A 100 9.67 6.29 -25.47
C VAL A 100 8.51 6.13 -24.49
N TYR A 101 7.32 5.79 -24.97
CA TYR A 101 6.14 5.60 -24.12
C TYR A 101 6.31 4.42 -23.16
N ILE A 102 6.81 3.27 -23.66
CA ILE A 102 7.06 2.08 -22.84
C ILE A 102 8.12 2.38 -21.78
N VAL A 103 9.27 2.93 -22.17
CA VAL A 103 10.36 3.26 -21.25
C VAL A 103 9.92 4.27 -20.21
N CYS A 104 9.22 5.33 -20.59
CA CYS A 104 8.68 6.31 -19.65
C CYS A 104 7.66 5.67 -18.70
N SER A 105 6.76 4.81 -19.19
CA SER A 105 5.78 4.11 -18.36
C SER A 105 6.45 3.18 -17.35
N LEU A 106 7.45 2.42 -17.78
CA LEU A 106 8.24 1.54 -16.90
C LEU A 106 9.02 2.34 -15.87
N LEU A 107 9.61 3.48 -16.27
CA LEU A 107 10.33 4.38 -15.36
C LEU A 107 9.39 4.98 -14.32
N VAL A 108 8.21 5.45 -14.73
CA VAL A 108 7.20 5.96 -13.80
C VAL A 108 6.76 4.87 -12.83
N ALA A 109 6.43 3.67 -13.33
CA ALA A 109 6.05 2.55 -12.49
C ALA A 109 7.16 2.17 -11.49
N PHE A 110 8.42 2.16 -11.94
CA PHE A 110 9.57 1.90 -11.10
C PHE A 110 9.74 2.97 -10.01
N VAL A 111 9.62 4.25 -10.36
CA VAL A 111 9.71 5.36 -9.40
C VAL A 111 8.58 5.29 -8.38
N VAL A 112 7.34 5.11 -8.83
CA VAL A 112 6.18 5.00 -7.95
C VAL A 112 6.34 3.82 -6.99
N ARG A 113 6.70 2.64 -7.52
CA ARG A 113 6.88 1.42 -6.71
C ARG A 113 8.01 1.54 -5.70
N SER A 114 9.09 2.23 -6.06
CA SER A 114 10.26 2.35 -5.20
C SER A 114 10.10 3.43 -4.13
N PHE A 115 9.43 4.54 -4.45
CA PHE A 115 9.46 5.75 -3.62
C PHE A 115 8.12 6.20 -3.07
N ILE A 116 6.99 5.69 -3.59
CA ILE A 116 5.66 6.19 -3.25
C ILE A 116 4.81 5.07 -2.67
N LEU A 117 4.38 4.12 -3.50
CA LEU A 117 3.44 3.06 -3.13
C LEU A 117 3.84 1.74 -3.77
N GLN A 118 3.91 0.69 -2.96
CA GLN A 118 4.14 -0.67 -3.43
C GLN A 118 2.93 -1.55 -3.09
N PRO A 119 2.40 -2.33 -4.07
CA PRO A 119 1.42 -3.37 -3.80
C PRO A 119 2.08 -4.61 -3.19
N PHE A 120 1.36 -5.26 -2.27
CA PHE A 120 1.72 -6.50 -1.58
C PHE A 120 0.52 -7.44 -1.50
N ASP A 121 0.83 -8.72 -1.42
CA ASP A 121 -0.15 -9.81 -1.28
C ASP A 121 0.06 -10.44 0.11
N ILE A 122 -1.03 -10.82 0.78
CA ILE A 122 -0.98 -11.47 2.10
C ILE A 122 -1.05 -13.00 1.94
N PRO A 123 0.06 -13.72 2.15
CA PRO A 123 0.09 -15.18 2.05
C PRO A 123 -0.34 -15.87 3.35
N SER A 124 -0.28 -15.17 4.49
CA SER A 124 -0.42 -15.74 5.83
C SER A 124 -1.45 -15.00 6.68
N SER A 125 -1.94 -15.68 7.71
CA SER A 125 -3.02 -15.25 8.60
C SER A 125 -2.53 -14.57 9.89
N ASN A 126 -1.25 -14.21 9.99
CA ASN A 126 -0.62 -13.63 11.18
C ASN A 126 -1.19 -12.26 11.62
N MET A 127 -1.82 -11.55 10.68
CA MET A 127 -2.45 -10.26 10.90
C MET A 127 -3.99 -10.34 10.91
N ALA A 128 -4.57 -11.54 10.97
CA ALA A 128 -6.01 -11.69 11.11
C ALA A 128 -6.48 -11.15 12.47
N PRO A 129 -7.65 -10.49 12.55
CA PRO A 129 -8.65 -10.30 11.50
C PRO A 129 -8.43 -9.05 10.63
N THR A 130 -7.38 -8.26 10.92
CA THR A 130 -7.12 -6.97 10.25
C THR A 130 -6.72 -7.16 8.80
N LEU A 131 -5.79 -8.08 8.53
CA LEU A 131 -5.41 -8.56 7.21
C LEU A 131 -5.61 -10.06 7.15
N VAL A 132 -6.30 -10.53 6.11
CA VAL A 132 -6.61 -11.95 5.91
C VAL A 132 -5.92 -12.46 4.66
N VAL A 133 -5.80 -13.79 4.56
CA VAL A 133 -5.22 -14.46 3.39
C VAL A 133 -5.94 -14.01 2.12
N GLY A 134 -5.15 -13.73 1.08
CA GLY A 134 -5.64 -13.22 -0.20
C GLY A 134 -5.88 -11.71 -0.23
N ASP A 135 -5.73 -10.97 0.89
CA ASP A 135 -5.77 -9.51 0.85
C ASP A 135 -4.58 -8.98 0.02
N HIS A 136 -4.90 -8.09 -0.91
CA HIS A 136 -3.95 -7.26 -1.63
C HIS A 136 -4.01 -5.84 -1.06
N PHE A 137 -2.88 -5.37 -0.56
CA PHE A 137 -2.78 -4.07 0.09
C PHE A 137 -1.67 -3.21 -0.51
N LEU A 138 -1.81 -1.91 -0.34
CA LEU A 138 -0.83 -0.91 -0.70
C LEU A 138 -0.06 -0.51 0.54
N ALA A 139 1.26 -0.42 0.39
CA ALA A 139 2.16 0.08 1.42
C ALA A 139 2.86 1.36 0.94
N SER A 140 2.85 2.39 1.78
CA SER A 140 3.54 3.67 1.56
C SER A 140 5.03 3.51 1.86
N LYS A 141 5.86 3.70 0.83
CA LYS A 141 7.33 3.72 0.94
C LYS A 141 7.85 5.02 1.50
N SER A 142 7.12 6.13 1.29
CA SER A 142 7.53 7.45 1.78
C SER A 142 7.21 7.67 3.27
N ALA A 143 6.46 6.76 3.91
CA ALA A 143 6.00 6.92 5.29
C ALA A 143 7.16 7.04 6.29
N TYR A 144 8.26 6.29 6.09
CA TYR A 144 9.38 6.21 7.03
C TYR A 144 10.71 6.66 6.45
N GLY A 145 10.67 7.45 5.36
CA GLY A 145 11.84 7.69 4.52
C GLY A 145 12.26 6.44 3.74
N TYR A 146 13.38 6.55 3.02
CA TYR A 146 13.89 5.50 2.17
C TYR A 146 15.03 4.75 2.86
N SER A 147 15.05 3.42 2.76
CA SER A 147 16.14 2.55 3.21
C SER A 147 16.72 1.76 2.03
N ARG A 148 17.76 0.96 2.29
CA ARG A 148 18.32 0.01 1.30
C ARG A 148 17.26 -0.90 0.66
N TYR A 149 16.15 -1.17 1.36
CA TYR A 149 15.05 -2.01 0.89
C TYR A 149 13.95 -1.24 0.15
N SER A 150 14.09 0.08 -0.05
CA SER A 150 13.10 0.87 -0.80
C SER A 150 13.14 0.61 -2.29
N VAL A 151 14.35 0.46 -2.88
CA VAL A 151 14.53 0.21 -4.32
C VAL A 151 14.87 -1.27 -4.57
N PRO A 152 14.29 -1.90 -5.62
CA PRO A 152 14.63 -3.27 -6.00
C PRO A 152 16.13 -3.48 -6.21
N LEU A 153 16.60 -4.71 -5.94
CA LEU A 153 18.02 -5.11 -6.09
C LEU A 153 18.99 -4.30 -5.22
N GLU A 154 18.49 -3.62 -4.18
CA GLU A 154 19.30 -2.80 -3.28
C GLU A 154 20.15 -1.75 -4.02
N LEU A 155 19.65 -1.24 -5.15
CA LEU A 155 20.37 -0.27 -6.00
C LEU A 155 20.59 1.09 -5.34
N LEU A 156 20.01 1.31 -4.16
CA LEU A 156 20.19 2.52 -3.36
C LEU A 156 21.31 2.28 -2.35
N PRO A 157 22.52 2.87 -2.53
CA PRO A 157 23.63 2.74 -1.58
C PRO A 157 23.44 3.68 -0.40
N ILE A 158 22.28 3.64 0.25
CA ILE A 158 21.96 4.40 1.45
C ILE A 158 21.45 3.44 2.52
N GLU A 159 21.89 3.63 3.75
CA GLU A 159 21.32 2.92 4.89
C GLU A 159 19.91 3.46 5.17
N ARG A 160 19.79 4.79 5.26
CA ARG A 160 18.51 5.48 5.36
C ARG A 160 18.57 6.94 4.89
N SER A 161 17.44 7.46 4.44
CA SER A 161 17.26 8.88 4.11
C SER A 161 17.26 9.77 5.36
N VAL A 162 17.83 10.97 5.23
CA VAL A 162 17.92 11.99 6.30
C VAL A 162 16.55 12.52 6.74
N LEU A 163 15.54 12.44 5.86
CA LEU A 163 14.16 12.90 6.11
C LEU A 163 13.23 11.75 6.57
N SER A 164 13.75 10.80 7.32
CA SER A 164 12.97 9.65 7.80
C SER A 164 12.05 10.03 8.96
N LYS A 165 10.77 9.68 8.84
CA LYS A 165 9.84 9.69 9.98
C LYS A 165 9.90 8.33 10.68
N THR A 166 9.85 8.35 12.01
CA THR A 166 9.83 7.13 12.81
C THR A 166 8.45 6.48 12.83
N PRO A 167 8.34 5.14 12.85
CA PRO A 167 7.11 4.43 13.08
C PRO A 167 6.43 4.85 14.36
N GLU A 168 5.12 5.02 14.28
CA GLU A 168 4.28 5.30 15.44
C GLU A 168 3.71 4.00 16.00
N ARG A 169 3.45 3.99 17.31
CA ARG A 169 2.79 2.85 17.95
C ARG A 169 1.44 2.60 17.29
N GLY A 170 1.16 1.34 16.95
CA GLY A 170 -0.06 0.91 16.28
C GLY A 170 0.04 0.89 14.75
N ASP A 171 1.11 1.40 14.16
CA ASP A 171 1.33 1.30 12.72
C ASP A 171 1.51 -0.15 12.27
N ILE A 172 0.93 -0.50 11.12
CA ILE A 172 1.20 -1.78 10.45
C ILE A 172 2.32 -1.54 9.45
N VAL A 173 3.43 -2.25 9.63
CA VAL A 173 4.67 -2.00 8.89
C VAL A 173 5.13 -3.24 8.14
N VAL A 174 5.77 -3.01 6.99
CA VAL A 174 6.47 -4.02 6.21
C VAL A 174 7.96 -3.85 6.45
N PHE A 175 8.62 -4.94 6.83
CA PHE A 175 10.04 -4.96 7.15
C PHE A 175 10.68 -6.25 6.65
N ARG A 176 12.00 -6.23 6.46
CA ARG A 176 12.77 -7.39 5.98
C ARG A 176 13.76 -7.85 7.03
N THR A 177 13.74 -9.15 7.33
CA THR A 177 14.72 -9.80 8.20
C THR A 177 15.10 -11.15 7.59
N ASN A 178 16.41 -11.46 7.52
CA ASN A 178 16.92 -12.71 6.92
C ASN A 178 16.36 -12.96 5.50
N ASP A 179 16.32 -11.93 4.66
CA ASP A 179 15.79 -11.94 3.28
C ASP A 179 14.30 -12.31 3.15
N VAL A 180 13.55 -12.32 4.24
CA VAL A 180 12.10 -12.55 4.27
C VAL A 180 11.38 -11.25 4.61
N ASP A 181 10.34 -10.94 3.84
CA ASP A 181 9.44 -9.82 4.12
C ASP A 181 8.38 -10.22 5.14
N TYR A 182 8.25 -9.42 6.20
CA TYR A 182 7.27 -9.58 7.26
C TYR A 182 6.31 -8.39 7.27
N ILE A 183 5.11 -8.65 7.75
CA ILE A 183 4.13 -7.63 8.10
C ILE A 183 3.66 -7.84 9.54
N ALA A 184 3.73 -6.79 10.33
CA ALA A 184 3.32 -6.81 11.73
C ALA A 184 2.91 -5.41 12.20
N ARG A 185 2.32 -5.32 13.39
CA ARG A 185 1.99 -4.07 14.05
C ARG A 185 3.12 -3.64 15.00
N VAL A 186 3.45 -2.35 15.00
CA VAL A 186 4.39 -1.74 15.94
C VAL A 186 3.73 -1.64 17.31
N ILE A 187 4.22 -2.41 18.28
CA ILE A 187 3.72 -2.42 19.65
C ILE A 187 4.65 -1.66 20.59
N GLY A 188 5.95 -1.95 20.58
CA GLY A 188 6.93 -1.31 21.46
C GLY A 188 7.80 -0.31 20.72
N LEU A 189 8.03 0.86 21.31
CA LEU A 189 8.88 1.91 20.76
C LEU A 189 10.29 1.87 21.39
N PRO A 190 11.29 2.53 20.77
CA PRO A 190 12.63 2.62 21.34
C PRO A 190 12.64 3.14 22.78
N GLY A 191 13.34 2.44 23.67
CA GLY A 191 13.50 2.79 25.08
C GLY A 191 12.37 2.32 26.01
N GLU A 192 11.39 1.57 25.49
CA GLU A 192 10.30 1.03 26.29
C GLU A 192 10.54 -0.40 26.75
N THR A 193 9.70 -0.87 27.67
CA THR A 193 9.59 -2.29 28.00
C THR A 193 8.27 -2.87 27.54
N VAL A 194 8.30 -4.09 27.01
CA VAL A 194 7.11 -4.83 26.57
C VAL A 194 7.11 -6.22 27.20
N GLN A 195 5.94 -6.67 27.66
CA GLN A 195 5.76 -8.00 28.24
C GLN A 195 4.34 -8.50 27.98
N MET A 196 4.17 -9.79 27.77
CA MET A 196 2.87 -10.47 27.89
C MET A 196 2.78 -11.14 29.26
N VAL A 197 1.68 -10.89 29.99
CA VAL A 197 1.37 -11.50 31.28
C VAL A 197 -0.05 -12.04 31.23
N ASP A 198 -0.20 -13.35 31.37
CA ASP A 198 -1.50 -14.05 31.29
C ASP A 198 -2.37 -13.62 30.09
N GLY A 199 -1.74 -13.50 28.92
CA GLY A 199 -2.40 -13.14 27.66
C GLY A 199 -2.68 -11.64 27.50
N VAL A 200 -2.33 -10.82 28.49
CA VAL A 200 -2.49 -9.36 28.45
C VAL A 200 -1.17 -8.70 28.08
N LEU A 201 -1.22 -7.76 27.14
CA LEU A 201 -0.07 -6.95 26.76
C LEU A 201 0.21 -5.87 27.80
N HIS A 202 1.44 -5.79 28.28
CA HIS A 202 1.95 -4.74 29.18
C HIS A 202 3.03 -3.91 28.46
N ILE A 203 2.91 -2.58 28.56
CA ILE A 203 3.88 -1.62 28.01
C ILE A 203 4.35 -0.72 29.15
N ASN A 204 5.65 -0.66 29.39
CA ASN A 204 6.25 0.05 30.55
C ASN A 204 5.60 -0.38 31.88
N GLY A 205 5.34 -1.68 32.02
CA GLY A 205 4.68 -2.29 33.18
C GLY A 205 3.16 -2.06 33.28
N LYS A 206 2.57 -1.22 32.42
CA LYS A 206 1.13 -0.92 32.46
C LYS A 206 0.35 -1.85 31.53
N PRO A 207 -0.73 -2.49 31.99
CA PRO A 207 -1.57 -3.31 31.11
C PRO A 207 -2.27 -2.44 30.07
N VAL A 208 -2.26 -2.92 28.83
CA VAL A 208 -3.05 -2.39 27.73
C VAL A 208 -4.51 -2.81 27.94
N LYS A 209 -5.44 -1.92 27.60
CA LYS A 209 -6.87 -2.21 27.74
C LYS A 209 -7.24 -3.33 26.78
N LEU A 210 -7.87 -4.38 27.29
CA LEU A 210 -8.34 -5.54 26.54
C LEU A 210 -9.84 -5.73 26.77
N GLU A 211 -10.62 -5.82 25.69
CA GLU A 211 -12.06 -5.97 25.73
C GLU A 211 -12.50 -7.18 24.90
N LYS A 212 -13.30 -8.07 25.48
CA LYS A 212 -13.87 -9.21 24.75
C LYS A 212 -14.97 -8.72 23.80
N MET A 213 -14.88 -9.07 22.53
CA MET A 213 -15.80 -8.63 21.48
C MET A 213 -16.69 -9.75 20.91
N GLY A 214 -16.43 -11.00 21.29
CA GLY A 214 -17.21 -12.16 20.86
C GLY A 214 -16.32 -13.17 20.16
N THR A 215 -16.75 -13.63 18.99
CA THR A 215 -15.99 -14.62 18.21
C THR A 215 -15.82 -14.21 16.75
N TYR A 216 -14.77 -14.70 16.14
CA TYR A 216 -14.44 -14.51 14.73
C TYR A 216 -14.33 -15.87 14.02
N PRO A 217 -14.91 -16.06 12.82
CA PRO A 217 -14.79 -17.32 12.08
C PRO A 217 -13.40 -17.45 11.46
N TYR A 218 -12.54 -18.27 12.06
CA TYR A 218 -11.15 -18.47 11.66
C TYR A 218 -10.82 -19.93 11.35
N GLY A 219 -10.01 -20.19 10.33
CA GLY A 219 -9.49 -21.52 10.03
C GLY A 219 -8.71 -21.55 8.72
N GLU A 220 -7.55 -22.22 8.75
CA GLU A 220 -6.73 -22.45 7.56
C GLU A 220 -7.25 -23.69 6.81
N GLY A 221 -7.50 -23.58 5.50
CA GLY A 221 -7.95 -24.72 4.68
C GLY A 221 -9.46 -24.99 4.65
N GLY A 222 -10.30 -23.97 4.85
CA GLY A 222 -11.72 -24.00 4.47
C GLY A 222 -12.73 -24.29 5.59
N THR A 223 -12.35 -25.02 6.64
CA THR A 223 -13.23 -25.17 7.82
C THR A 223 -12.95 -24.05 8.82
N LYS A 224 -13.86 -23.08 8.90
CA LYS A 224 -13.78 -21.98 9.87
C LYS A 224 -14.42 -22.39 11.20
N ARG A 225 -13.73 -22.16 12.30
CA ARG A 225 -14.20 -22.34 13.67
C ARG A 225 -14.33 -20.97 14.34
N PRO A 226 -15.30 -20.79 15.25
CA PRO A 226 -15.36 -19.57 16.04
C PRO A 226 -14.15 -19.53 16.98
N VAL A 227 -13.35 -18.48 16.90
CA VAL A 227 -12.26 -18.20 17.83
C VAL A 227 -12.54 -16.90 18.58
N PRO A 228 -12.03 -16.72 19.82
CA PRO A 228 -12.23 -15.48 20.55
C PRO A 228 -11.71 -14.26 19.77
N LEU A 229 -12.54 -13.23 19.73
CA LEU A 229 -12.25 -11.93 19.16
C LEU A 229 -12.19 -10.92 20.29
N GLU A 230 -11.07 -10.21 20.38
CA GLU A 230 -10.83 -9.23 21.42
C GLU A 230 -10.37 -7.91 20.80
N ARG A 231 -10.53 -6.81 21.53
CA ARG A 231 -10.08 -5.48 21.15
C ARG A 231 -9.01 -5.03 22.13
N GLU A 232 -7.87 -4.61 21.59
CA GLU A 232 -6.85 -3.93 22.36
C GLU A 232 -6.85 -2.44 22.07
N THR A 233 -6.70 -1.62 23.10
CA THR A 233 -6.52 -0.17 22.99
C THR A 233 -5.16 0.24 23.55
N LEU A 234 -4.27 0.65 22.65
CA LEU A 234 -2.92 1.09 23.00
C LEU A 234 -2.93 2.41 23.77
N PRO A 235 -1.84 2.73 24.50
CA PRO A 235 -1.75 3.96 25.30
C PRO A 235 -1.99 5.28 24.53
N ASN A 236 -1.83 5.27 23.20
CA ASN A 236 -2.07 6.42 22.34
C ASN A 236 -3.51 6.51 21.77
N GLY A 237 -4.44 5.68 22.27
CA GLY A 237 -5.85 5.65 21.89
C GLY A 237 -6.16 4.84 20.65
N ILE A 238 -5.17 4.19 20.02
CA ILE A 238 -5.42 3.32 18.87
C ILE A 238 -6.01 2.00 19.35
N SER A 239 -7.21 1.69 18.85
CA SER A 239 -7.88 0.41 19.09
C SER A 239 -7.86 -0.48 17.86
N TYR A 240 -7.61 -1.78 18.02
CA TYR A 240 -7.66 -2.77 16.94
C TYR A 240 -8.11 -4.14 17.47
N ALA A 241 -8.59 -4.97 16.55
CA ALA A 241 -9.03 -6.32 16.87
C ALA A 241 -7.88 -7.32 16.80
N ILE A 242 -7.86 -8.26 17.74
CA ILE A 242 -6.92 -9.38 17.80
C ILE A 242 -7.66 -10.70 17.89
N LEU A 243 -6.99 -11.77 17.46
CA LEU A 243 -7.42 -13.15 17.75
C LEU A 243 -6.55 -13.72 18.86
N ASN A 244 -7.19 -14.28 19.88
CA ASN A 244 -6.56 -15.03 20.95
C ASN A 244 -7.31 -16.37 21.10
N MET A 245 -6.75 -17.42 20.52
CA MET A 245 -7.33 -18.74 20.33
C MET A 245 -7.06 -19.68 21.49
N MET A 246 -5.97 -19.48 22.24
CA MET A 246 -5.53 -20.43 23.26
C MET A 246 -5.04 -19.72 24.52
N ASP A 247 -5.72 -19.94 25.65
CA ASP A 247 -5.24 -19.49 26.95
C ASP A 247 -3.99 -20.28 27.38
N GLY A 248 -2.98 -19.59 27.87
CA GLY A 248 -1.73 -20.19 28.35
C GLY A 248 -0.77 -20.58 27.23
N GLY A 249 -0.91 -19.98 26.06
CA GLY A 249 0.03 -20.16 24.95
C GLY A 249 1.44 -19.70 25.28
N LEU A 250 2.43 -20.17 24.50
CA LEU A 250 3.82 -19.73 24.62
C LEU A 250 3.97 -18.20 24.49
N GLY A 251 3.04 -17.55 23.78
CA GLY A 251 3.00 -16.11 23.58
C GLY A 251 2.27 -15.31 24.67
N ASP A 252 1.65 -15.97 25.65
CA ASP A 252 0.81 -15.32 26.68
C ASP A 252 1.61 -14.87 27.90
N ASN A 253 2.75 -15.51 28.13
CA ASN A 253 3.62 -15.24 29.26
C ASN A 253 5.07 -15.14 28.76
N THR A 254 5.56 -13.92 28.62
CA THR A 254 6.92 -13.66 28.15
C THR A 254 7.80 -13.10 29.25
N LYS A 255 9.12 -13.18 29.05
CA LYS A 255 10.04 -12.28 29.74
C LYS A 255 9.74 -10.82 29.38
N VAL A 256 10.26 -9.91 30.18
CA VAL A 256 10.30 -8.49 29.83
C VAL A 256 11.29 -8.29 28.67
N TYR A 257 10.86 -7.55 27.66
CA TYR A 257 11.69 -7.11 26.54
C TYR A 257 12.01 -5.64 26.69
N ASP A 258 13.27 -5.30 26.95
CA ASP A 258 13.78 -3.94 26.83
C ASP A 258 14.03 -3.62 25.35
N ILE A 259 13.39 -2.58 24.83
CA ILE A 259 13.47 -2.23 23.41
C ILE A 259 14.65 -1.27 23.20
N PRO A 260 15.72 -1.69 22.49
CA PRO A 260 16.88 -0.84 22.30
C PRO A 260 16.56 0.44 21.53
N ALA A 261 17.44 1.43 21.63
CA ALA A 261 17.39 2.60 20.77
C ALA A 261 17.37 2.17 19.28
N GLY A 262 16.52 2.81 18.48
CA GLY A 262 16.37 2.50 17.05
C GLY A 262 15.71 1.15 16.74
N HIS A 263 15.17 0.43 17.73
CA HIS A 263 14.47 -0.83 17.53
C HIS A 263 12.99 -0.72 17.89
N TYR A 264 12.18 -1.63 17.35
CA TYR A 264 10.73 -1.67 17.53
C TYR A 264 10.30 -3.09 17.87
N PHE A 265 9.36 -3.22 18.81
CA PHE A 265 8.74 -4.51 19.12
C PHE A 265 7.51 -4.71 18.25
N MET A 266 7.49 -5.81 17.49
CA MET A 266 6.45 -6.11 16.52
C MET A 266 5.57 -7.25 17.01
N MET A 267 4.26 -7.15 16.81
CA MET A 267 3.33 -8.26 17.06
C MET A 267 2.32 -8.39 15.93
N GLY A 268 1.92 -9.64 15.66
CA GLY A 268 0.77 -9.93 14.81
C GLY A 268 -0.54 -9.70 15.55
N ASP A 269 -1.59 -9.35 14.80
CA ASP A 269 -2.94 -9.24 15.35
C ASP A 269 -3.53 -10.62 15.67
N ASN A 270 -3.05 -11.67 15.00
CA ASN A 270 -3.38 -13.06 15.34
C ASN A 270 -2.37 -13.58 16.37
N ARG A 271 -2.69 -13.45 17.66
CA ARG A 271 -1.73 -13.61 18.76
C ARG A 271 -1.17 -15.01 18.89
N ASP A 272 -1.94 -16.02 18.51
CA ASP A 272 -1.50 -17.42 18.57
C ASP A 272 -0.98 -17.97 17.25
N ASN A 273 -1.06 -17.20 16.15
CA ASN A 273 -0.56 -17.62 14.84
C ASN A 273 0.37 -16.59 14.21
N SER A 274 1.28 -16.05 15.01
CA SER A 274 2.23 -15.02 14.57
C SER A 274 3.63 -15.31 15.10
N ALA A 275 4.57 -15.50 14.18
CA ALA A 275 6.00 -15.61 14.48
C ALA A 275 6.64 -14.21 14.59
N ASP A 276 6.32 -13.50 15.67
CA ASP A 276 6.71 -12.10 15.90
C ASP A 276 7.76 -11.92 17.01
N SER A 277 7.95 -10.67 17.48
CA SER A 277 9.02 -10.30 18.41
C SER A 277 8.96 -11.02 19.76
N ARG A 278 7.82 -11.63 20.13
CA ARG A 278 7.70 -12.47 21.34
C ARG A 278 8.54 -13.74 21.26
N PHE A 279 8.87 -14.19 20.05
CA PHE A 279 9.54 -15.44 19.78
C PHE A 279 10.96 -15.20 19.25
N GLY A 280 11.34 -15.86 18.14
CA GLY A 280 12.68 -15.80 17.58
C GLY A 280 13.03 -14.48 16.85
N LEU A 281 12.04 -13.62 16.57
CA LEU A 281 12.28 -12.38 15.83
C LEU A 281 12.98 -11.31 16.69
N GLY A 282 12.60 -11.19 17.97
CA GLY A 282 13.06 -10.13 18.87
C GLY A 282 12.72 -8.71 18.38
N PRO A 283 13.26 -7.65 19.03
CA PRO A 283 13.12 -6.27 18.57
C PRO A 283 13.72 -6.08 17.18
N VAL A 284 12.97 -5.42 16.29
CA VAL A 284 13.34 -5.22 14.89
C VAL A 284 14.01 -3.85 14.72
N PRO A 285 15.21 -3.79 14.11
CA PRO A 285 15.87 -2.52 13.85
C PRO A 285 15.08 -1.64 12.87
N PHE A 286 15.16 -0.32 13.04
CA PHE A 286 14.45 0.64 12.21
C PHE A 286 14.79 0.49 10.73
N GLU A 287 16.06 0.27 10.40
CA GLU A 287 16.59 0.09 9.03
C GLU A 287 15.90 -1.04 8.25
N ASN A 288 15.37 -2.05 8.95
CA ASN A 288 14.64 -3.14 8.32
C ASN A 288 13.23 -2.71 7.89
N ILE A 289 12.68 -1.66 8.49
CA ILE A 289 11.33 -1.14 8.21
C ILE A 289 11.37 -0.20 7.01
N PHE A 290 10.68 -0.58 5.94
CA PHE A 290 10.76 0.12 4.66
C PHE A 290 9.41 0.61 4.11
N ALA A 291 8.28 0.16 4.64
CA ALA A 291 6.97 0.65 4.22
C ALA A 291 5.90 0.56 5.33
N LYS A 292 4.88 1.42 5.23
CA LYS A 292 3.67 1.42 6.08
C LYS A 292 2.50 0.85 5.29
N ALA A 293 1.82 -0.18 5.77
CA ALA A 293 0.58 -0.63 5.16
C ALA A 293 -0.51 0.44 5.34
N VAL A 294 -1.17 0.85 4.25
CA VAL A 294 -2.13 1.96 4.27
C VAL A 294 -3.54 1.56 3.85
N ARG A 295 -3.67 0.63 2.91
CA ARG A 295 -4.99 0.35 2.31
C ARG A 295 -5.10 -1.04 1.70
N ILE A 296 -6.22 -1.71 1.93
CA ILE A 296 -6.62 -2.92 1.19
C ILE A 296 -7.40 -2.49 -0.05
N PHE A 297 -7.07 -3.03 -1.22
CA PHE A 297 -7.74 -2.71 -2.48
C PHE A 297 -8.43 -3.90 -3.15
N TRP A 298 -8.12 -5.13 -2.74
CA TRP A 298 -8.73 -6.34 -3.27
C TRP A 298 -8.49 -7.52 -2.31
N ASN A 299 -9.34 -8.55 -2.39
CA ASN A 299 -9.11 -9.84 -1.78
C ASN A 299 -9.37 -10.95 -2.82
N SER A 300 -8.39 -11.83 -3.04
CA SER A 300 -8.44 -12.87 -4.06
C SER A 300 -9.39 -14.04 -3.73
N GLU A 301 -9.78 -14.19 -2.46
CA GLU A 301 -10.71 -15.24 -1.99
C GLU A 301 -12.17 -14.76 -1.96
N GLY A 302 -12.45 -13.55 -2.45
CA GLY A 302 -13.79 -12.99 -2.49
C GLY A 302 -14.32 -12.53 -1.12
N ILE A 303 -13.45 -12.40 -0.12
CA ILE A 303 -13.82 -11.87 1.20
C ILE A 303 -14.08 -10.36 1.08
N SER A 304 -15.20 -9.89 1.65
CA SER A 304 -15.47 -8.46 1.70
C SER A 304 -14.37 -7.73 2.48
N TYR A 305 -13.80 -6.72 1.84
CA TYR A 305 -12.75 -5.88 2.42
C TYR A 305 -13.18 -4.41 2.58
N SER A 306 -14.39 -4.04 2.13
CA SER A 306 -14.86 -2.65 2.10
C SER A 306 -14.81 -1.97 3.47
N GLU A 307 -15.16 -2.71 4.52
CA GLU A 307 -15.16 -2.23 5.91
C GLU A 307 -13.75 -2.20 6.53
N ARG A 308 -12.79 -2.91 5.93
CA ARG A 308 -11.39 -3.02 6.35
C ARG A 308 -10.43 -2.26 5.43
N GLN A 309 -10.95 -1.41 4.54
CA GLN A 309 -10.14 -0.77 3.50
C GLN A 309 -9.03 0.09 4.07
N SER A 310 -9.27 0.82 5.15
CA SER A 310 -8.25 1.66 5.78
C SER A 310 -7.46 0.85 6.79
N LEU A 311 -6.13 0.83 6.61
CA LEU A 311 -5.18 0.30 7.60
C LEU A 311 -4.54 1.43 8.42
N VAL A 312 -4.94 2.68 8.16
CA VAL A 312 -4.54 3.82 8.98
C VAL A 312 -5.26 3.71 10.32
N PRO A 313 -4.53 3.73 11.45
CA PRO A 313 -5.12 3.63 12.77
C PRO A 313 -6.16 4.72 13.04
N VAL A 314 -7.30 4.34 13.63
CA VAL A 314 -8.30 5.28 14.15
C VAL A 314 -8.05 5.43 15.65
N LYS A 315 -8.07 6.66 16.16
CA LYS A 315 -8.01 6.95 17.60
C LYS A 315 -9.43 7.00 18.15
N GLU A 316 -9.70 6.22 19.18
CA GLU A 316 -10.91 6.30 20.00
C GLU A 316 -10.77 7.38 21.08
#